data_AF-A0AA40FLF2-F1
#
_entry.id   AF-A0AA40FLF2-F1
#
_cell.length_a   1.000
_cell.length_b   1.000
_cell.length_c   1.000
_cell.angle_alpha   90.00
_cell.angle_beta   90.00
_cell.angle_gamma   90.00
#
_symmetry.space_group_name_H-M   'P 1'
#
loop_
_entity.id
_entity.type
_entity.pdbx_description
1 polymer ?
#
loop_
_entity_poly.entity_id
_entity_poly.type
_entity_poly.pdbx_seq_one_letter_code
_entity_poly.pdbx_strand_id
1 'polypeptide(L)'
;MMANTGLLVLTNPKRVIKLLPMIRKHILKTLYIQYFPEKNIFLSGSHMITSSQWGISHYAQIISNIYTDTSTISSRLDVRVLLTSIKNPNISIINTKKPVEIVIFDQICSKREADTFIQDYLANTSMGCSFINLGDDLNSEKLDSVMPCFLEEKTYKNVVLGGTFDKIHNGHKIFLSEAVLRCTEKLTIGVTDTNMLSAKLLWELIEPCSTRISNLSNFLEDIDSTITYNIVAINDMYGPTKCDSTFDMIVVSEETKRGGDKVNEMREKNNLSKLDIHVVKLINEENHKSYEENKISSSNQRIRLLGTKLRAPQIENKVLKPYIIGLTGGIASGKSSVAKKLQKLGAALVNCDKIAHDLYQPGKKCFDMIVETFGSCILKPDGFIDRKALGNIVFNDQTQLNKLNNIVWPVILEEAKKEINHFHTKGFDIIVMEAAVLIQAKWQHECHEIWTCIIPQEEAIRRIVERNGLTEVDAKLRIQAQPSNVEQINEANVVICSLWSHNVTEEQVEKAWNELMAFLTNQVKI
;
A
#
# COMPACT_ATOMS: atom_id res chain seq x y z
N MET A 1 8.49 12.56 -26.68
CA MET A 1 8.06 11.17 -26.39
C MET A 1 8.38 10.91 -24.92
N MET A 2 7.45 10.31 -24.17
CA MET A 2 7.68 9.98 -22.76
C MET A 2 8.27 8.56 -22.65
N ALA A 3 9.34 8.42 -21.86
CA ALA A 3 10.00 7.17 -21.55
C ALA A 3 9.43 6.55 -20.26
N ASN A 4 9.41 5.23 -20.15
CA ASN A 4 9.05 4.58 -18.87
C ASN A 4 10.20 4.67 -17.86
N THR A 5 11.43 4.51 -18.34
CA THR A 5 12.63 4.36 -17.53
C THR A 5 13.67 5.35 -18.00
N GLY A 6 14.22 6.14 -17.07
CA GLY A 6 15.37 6.97 -17.37
C GLY A 6 16.46 6.88 -16.30
N LEU A 7 17.65 7.34 -16.68
CA LEU A 7 18.82 7.44 -15.82
C LEU A 7 19.25 8.90 -15.72
N LEU A 8 19.25 9.44 -14.52
CA LEU A 8 19.89 10.73 -14.22
C LEU A 8 21.33 10.49 -13.80
N VAL A 9 22.25 11.02 -14.60
CA VAL A 9 23.66 11.12 -14.28
C VAL A 9 23.86 12.44 -13.53
N LEU A 10 24.19 12.33 -12.24
CA LEU A 10 24.17 13.43 -11.29
C LEU A 10 25.58 13.70 -10.77
N THR A 11 26.02 14.95 -10.85
CA THR A 11 27.32 15.41 -10.35
C THR A 11 27.18 16.30 -9.12
N ASN A 12 26.04 17.01 -8.97
CA ASN A 12 25.74 17.80 -7.77
C ASN A 12 24.35 17.44 -7.21
N PRO A 13 24.25 16.85 -6.01
CA PRO A 13 22.98 16.38 -5.48
C PRO A 13 21.98 17.49 -5.17
N LYS A 14 22.44 18.72 -4.94
CA LYS A 14 21.56 19.88 -4.72
C LYS A 14 20.69 20.22 -5.94
N ARG A 15 21.10 19.80 -7.14
CA ARG A 15 20.36 20.05 -8.38
C ARG A 15 19.11 19.18 -8.51
N VAL A 16 18.97 18.10 -7.74
CA VAL A 16 17.86 17.14 -7.88
C VAL A 16 16.50 17.83 -7.76
N ILE A 17 16.30 18.69 -6.75
CA ILE A 17 15.05 19.46 -6.57
C ILE A 17 14.70 20.27 -7.82
N LYS A 18 15.69 20.95 -8.42
CA LYS A 18 15.50 21.79 -9.60
C LYS A 18 15.21 20.97 -10.86
N LEU A 19 15.86 19.83 -11.00
CA LEU A 19 15.78 18.98 -12.21
C LEU A 19 14.52 18.12 -12.23
N LEU A 20 14.02 17.66 -11.08
CA LEU A 20 12.89 16.72 -10.99
C LEU A 20 11.62 17.17 -11.73
N PRO A 21 11.17 18.44 -11.64
CA PRO A 21 10.01 18.92 -12.41
C PRO A 21 10.20 18.81 -13.93
N MET A 22 11.43 19.00 -14.42
CA MET A 22 11.77 18.86 -15.84
C MET A 22 11.80 17.39 -16.24
N ILE A 23 12.48 16.56 -15.44
CA ILE A 23 12.58 15.11 -15.65
C ILE A 23 11.21 14.43 -15.74
N ARG A 24 10.25 14.86 -14.90
CA ARG A 24 8.88 14.31 -14.89
C ARG A 24 8.13 14.47 -16.22
N LYS A 25 8.51 15.45 -17.06
CA LYS A 25 7.91 15.61 -18.40
C LYS A 25 8.38 14.52 -19.37
N HIS A 26 9.47 13.84 -19.04
CA HIS A 26 10.12 12.85 -19.89
C HIS A 26 10.00 11.43 -19.36
N ILE A 27 9.88 11.23 -18.03
CA ILE A 27 9.86 9.90 -17.41
C ILE A 27 8.53 9.62 -16.71
N LEU A 28 7.95 8.45 -17.01
CA LEU A 28 6.66 8.01 -16.49
C LEU A 28 6.74 7.16 -15.22
N LYS A 29 7.67 6.19 -15.16
CA LYS A 29 7.62 5.12 -14.14
C LYS A 29 8.83 5.10 -13.23
N THR A 30 10.04 4.96 -13.76
CA THR A 30 11.25 4.74 -12.95
C THR A 30 12.37 5.68 -13.34
N LEU A 31 12.96 6.33 -12.34
CA LEU A 31 14.16 7.16 -12.50
C LEU A 31 15.29 6.55 -11.67
N TYR A 32 16.29 6.02 -12.35
CA TYR A 32 17.57 5.69 -11.73
C TYR A 32 18.39 6.96 -11.55
N ILE A 33 19.08 7.09 -10.42
CA ILE A 33 20.01 8.19 -10.17
C ILE A 33 21.38 7.58 -9.92
N GLN A 34 22.32 7.93 -10.78
CA GLN A 34 23.72 7.55 -10.67
C GLN A 34 24.52 8.78 -10.26
N TYR A 35 25.07 8.76 -9.04
CA TYR A 35 25.84 9.87 -8.49
C TYR A 35 27.33 9.70 -8.77
N PHE A 36 27.94 10.70 -9.42
CA PHE A 36 29.38 10.77 -9.71
C PHE A 36 29.95 12.06 -9.11
N PRO A 37 30.35 12.07 -7.82
CA PRO A 37 30.95 13.24 -7.18
C PRO A 37 32.27 13.59 -7.86
N GLU A 38 32.45 14.88 -8.21
CA GLU A 38 33.72 15.47 -8.68
C GLU A 38 34.37 14.79 -9.91
N LYS A 39 33.71 13.81 -10.53
CA LYS A 39 34.15 13.20 -11.78
C LYS A 39 33.61 14.02 -12.94
N ASN A 40 34.53 14.53 -13.76
CA ASN A 40 34.17 14.92 -15.11
C ASN A 40 34.00 13.62 -15.91
N ILE A 41 32.75 13.14 -15.97
CA ILE A 41 32.37 11.81 -16.51
C ILE A 41 32.91 11.59 -17.94
N PHE A 42 33.25 12.67 -18.64
CA PHE A 42 33.66 12.69 -20.04
C PHE A 42 35.18 12.83 -20.25
N LEU A 43 35.98 12.99 -19.19
CA LEU A 43 37.45 12.98 -19.31
C LEU A 43 37.95 11.54 -19.48
N SER A 44 38.11 11.14 -20.73
CA SER A 44 38.79 9.90 -21.13
C SER A 44 40.31 10.07 -20.99
N GLY A 45 40.89 9.51 -19.93
CA GLY A 45 42.34 9.42 -19.76
C GLY A 45 42.80 9.50 -18.32
N SER A 46 43.35 8.39 -17.82
CA SER A 46 44.45 8.22 -16.83
C SER A 46 44.84 9.36 -15.85
N HIS A 47 43.91 10.19 -15.43
CA HIS A 47 43.99 10.98 -14.22
C HIS A 47 42.90 10.45 -13.29
N MET A 48 43.21 9.32 -12.66
CA MET A 48 42.59 8.98 -11.38
C MET A 48 43.00 10.09 -10.40
N ILE A 49 42.27 11.20 -10.42
CA ILE A 49 42.32 12.16 -9.33
C ILE A 49 41.85 11.35 -8.12
N THR A 50 42.74 11.28 -7.12
CA THR A 50 42.51 10.69 -5.82
C THR A 50 41.29 11.37 -5.20
N SER A 51 40.10 10.83 -5.48
CA SER A 51 38.87 11.39 -4.95
C SER A 51 38.95 11.26 -3.43
N SER A 52 38.92 12.38 -2.74
CA SER A 52 38.59 12.45 -1.32
C SER A 52 37.26 11.72 -1.12
N GLN A 53 37.31 10.42 -0.80
CA GLN A 53 36.11 9.64 -0.57
C GLN A 53 35.45 10.19 0.69
N TRP A 54 34.29 10.82 0.51
CA TRP A 54 33.45 11.19 1.63
C TRP A 54 33.06 9.95 2.45
N GLY A 55 32.94 10.09 3.77
CA GLY A 55 32.53 9.00 4.65
C GLY A 55 31.12 8.50 4.34
N ILE A 56 30.81 7.28 4.80
CA ILE A 56 29.51 6.63 4.57
C ILE A 56 28.34 7.49 5.05
N SER A 57 28.45 8.16 6.20
CA SER A 57 27.39 9.05 6.70
C SER A 57 27.10 10.22 5.78
N HIS A 58 28.11 10.72 5.06
CA HIS A 58 27.90 11.81 4.12
C HIS A 58 27.09 11.33 2.90
N TYR A 59 27.44 10.17 2.33
CA TYR A 59 26.65 9.57 1.26
C TYR A 59 25.23 9.22 1.71
N ALA A 60 25.08 8.66 2.91
CA ALA A 60 23.78 8.36 3.49
C ALA A 60 22.91 9.62 3.62
N GLN A 61 23.48 10.75 4.04
CA GLN A 61 22.77 12.03 4.10
C GLN A 61 22.35 12.52 2.71
N ILE A 62 23.22 12.42 1.70
CA ILE A 62 22.89 12.78 0.32
C ILE A 62 21.72 11.95 -0.20
N ILE A 63 21.79 10.63 -0.02
CA ILE A 63 20.75 9.70 -0.47
C ILE A 63 19.43 10.00 0.24
N SER A 64 19.49 10.27 1.56
CA SER A 64 18.33 10.68 2.35
C SER A 64 17.70 11.96 1.82
N ASN A 65 18.51 12.98 1.49
CA ASN A 65 18.02 14.22 0.90
C ASN A 65 17.37 13.98 -0.46
N ILE A 66 18.00 13.22 -1.36
CA ILE A 66 17.45 12.88 -2.69
C ILE A 66 16.07 12.22 -2.54
N TYR A 67 15.93 11.25 -1.65
CA TYR A 67 14.65 10.57 -1.42
C TYR A 67 13.62 11.48 -0.74
N THR A 68 14.04 12.41 0.10
CA THR A 68 13.12 13.38 0.74
C THR A 68 12.62 14.39 -0.29
N ASP A 69 13.53 14.95 -1.08
CA ASP A 69 13.26 15.94 -2.15
C ASP A 69 12.34 15.39 -3.25
N THR A 70 12.47 14.11 -3.57
CA THR A 70 11.61 13.46 -4.58
C THR A 70 10.17 13.28 -4.08
N SER A 71 9.96 13.13 -2.77
CA SER A 71 8.64 12.91 -2.19
C SER A 71 7.71 14.12 -2.31
N THR A 72 8.27 15.33 -2.21
CA THR A 72 7.52 16.59 -2.30
C THR A 72 7.11 16.90 -3.75
N ILE A 73 7.88 16.45 -4.73
CA ILE A 73 7.73 16.83 -6.14
C ILE A 73 6.96 15.78 -6.96
N SER A 74 7.13 14.48 -6.68
CA SER A 74 6.52 13.42 -7.51
C SER A 74 6.28 12.12 -6.75
N SER A 75 5.04 11.91 -6.30
CA SER A 75 4.61 10.65 -5.68
C SER A 75 4.46 9.47 -6.66
N ARG A 76 4.44 9.72 -7.97
CA ARG A 76 4.21 8.69 -9.00
C ARG A 76 5.49 8.11 -9.61
N LEU A 77 6.63 8.76 -9.40
CA LEU A 77 7.90 8.36 -9.99
C LEU A 77 8.68 7.48 -9.00
N ASP A 78 9.01 6.25 -9.40
CA ASP A 78 9.85 5.36 -8.61
C ASP A 78 11.32 5.74 -8.77
N VAL A 79 11.83 6.56 -7.86
CA VAL A 79 13.25 6.96 -7.83
C VAL A 79 14.10 5.88 -7.17
N ARG A 80 15.26 5.54 -7.75
CA ARG A 80 16.21 4.56 -7.22
C ARG A 80 17.63 5.11 -7.33
N VAL A 81 18.30 5.33 -6.21
CA VAL A 81 19.71 5.78 -6.19
C VAL A 81 20.62 4.56 -6.25
N LEU A 82 21.49 4.50 -7.26
CA LEU A 82 22.44 3.40 -7.46
C LEU A 82 23.64 3.57 -6.51
N LEU A 83 23.92 2.54 -5.72
CA LEU A 83 24.94 2.54 -4.67
C LEU A 83 26.22 1.80 -5.06
N THR A 84 26.16 0.93 -6.08
CA THR A 84 27.31 0.15 -6.55
C THR A 84 28.54 1.01 -6.84
N SER A 85 28.35 2.14 -7.52
CA SER A 85 29.40 3.09 -7.89
C SER A 85 29.92 3.93 -6.71
N ILE A 86 29.08 4.15 -5.69
CA ILE A 86 29.47 4.81 -4.44
C ILE A 86 30.38 3.88 -3.62
N LYS A 87 30.05 2.59 -3.56
CA LYS A 87 30.83 1.57 -2.84
C LYS A 87 32.11 1.18 -3.59
N ASN A 88 32.03 1.11 -4.91
CA ASN A 88 33.12 0.68 -5.77
C ASN A 88 33.31 1.69 -6.93
N PRO A 89 34.11 2.74 -6.74
CA PRO A 89 34.30 3.79 -7.76
C PRO A 89 35.01 3.32 -9.04
N ASN A 90 35.55 2.08 -9.02
CA ASN A 90 36.22 1.41 -10.13
C ASN A 90 35.25 0.60 -11.01
N ILE A 91 34.00 0.38 -10.57
CA ILE A 91 32.99 -0.28 -11.42
C ILE A 91 32.56 0.73 -12.50
N SER A 92 32.84 0.40 -13.75
CA SER A 92 32.51 1.23 -14.91
C SER A 92 31.09 0.99 -15.44
N ILE A 93 30.51 -0.18 -15.21
CA ILE A 93 29.25 -0.56 -15.84
C ILE A 93 28.07 -0.42 -14.86
N ILE A 94 27.12 0.42 -15.24
CA ILE A 94 25.81 0.61 -14.64
C ILE A 94 24.89 -0.49 -15.16
N ASN A 95 24.41 -1.32 -14.25
CA ASN A 95 23.47 -2.39 -14.54
C ASN A 95 22.14 -2.11 -13.84
N THR A 96 21.08 -1.93 -14.61
CA THR A 96 19.71 -1.74 -14.12
C THR A 96 18.86 -2.91 -14.58
N LYS A 97 17.92 -3.41 -13.76
CA LYS A 97 17.00 -4.47 -14.24
C LYS A 97 16.10 -3.99 -15.37
N LYS A 98 15.65 -2.73 -15.30
CA LYS A 98 14.83 -2.14 -16.35
C LYS A 98 15.74 -1.51 -17.42
N PRO A 99 15.46 -1.74 -18.71
CA PRO A 99 16.24 -1.11 -19.77
C PRO A 99 16.07 0.41 -19.70
N VAL A 100 17.20 1.12 -19.76
CA VAL A 100 17.21 2.59 -19.79
C VAL A 100 16.78 3.05 -21.19
N GLU A 101 15.73 3.86 -21.25
CA GLU A 101 15.20 4.43 -22.51
C GLU A 101 15.71 5.87 -22.76
N ILE A 102 16.07 6.57 -21.68
CA ILE A 102 16.56 7.93 -21.74
C ILE A 102 17.63 8.21 -20.68
N VAL A 103 18.73 8.84 -21.08
CA VAL A 103 19.77 9.33 -20.16
C VAL A 103 19.66 10.84 -20.02
N ILE A 104 19.75 11.31 -18.79
CA ILE A 104 19.62 12.72 -18.44
C ILE A 104 20.90 13.14 -17.75
N PHE A 105 21.57 14.15 -18.29
CA PHE A 105 22.78 14.71 -17.70
C PHE A 105 22.46 16.02 -16.97
N ASP A 106 22.95 16.17 -15.74
CA ASP A 106 22.87 17.41 -14.98
C ASP A 106 23.92 18.46 -15.42
N GLN A 107 24.84 18.05 -16.30
CA GLN A 107 25.82 18.89 -16.99
C GLN A 107 25.57 18.84 -18.50
N ILE A 108 26.07 19.85 -19.22
CA ILE A 108 26.01 19.87 -20.68
C ILE A 108 27.09 18.93 -21.22
N CYS A 109 26.70 17.96 -22.04
CA CYS A 109 27.61 17.10 -22.78
C CYS A 109 27.32 17.12 -24.29
N SER A 110 28.35 16.91 -25.09
CA SER A 110 28.22 16.74 -26.53
C SER A 110 27.55 15.41 -26.88
N LYS A 111 26.99 15.32 -28.09
CA LYS A 111 26.39 14.07 -28.57
C LYS A 111 27.37 12.89 -28.52
N ARG A 112 28.63 13.13 -28.90
CA ARG A 112 29.67 12.09 -28.89
C ARG A 112 29.93 11.58 -27.48
N GLU A 113 30.02 12.48 -26.50
CA GLU A 113 30.24 12.13 -25.10
C GLU A 113 29.05 11.36 -24.51
N ALA A 114 27.82 11.77 -24.82
CA ALA A 114 26.61 11.06 -24.40
C ALA A 114 26.54 9.65 -25.02
N ASP A 115 26.80 9.52 -26.32
CA ASP A 115 26.77 8.24 -27.03
C ASP A 115 27.86 7.30 -26.48
N THR A 116 29.07 7.81 -26.20
CA THR A 116 30.15 7.05 -25.54
C THR A 116 29.75 6.61 -24.13
N PHE A 117 29.14 7.49 -23.32
CA PHE A 117 28.66 7.12 -22.00
C PHE A 117 27.63 5.98 -22.06
N ILE A 118 26.65 6.10 -22.96
CA ILE A 118 25.61 5.08 -23.13
C ILE A 118 26.23 3.73 -23.55
N GLN A 119 27.22 3.75 -24.44
CA GLN A 119 27.87 2.54 -24.93
C GLN A 119 28.80 1.89 -23.90
N ASP A 120 29.58 2.68 -23.18
CA ASP A 120 30.67 2.17 -22.32
C ASP A 120 30.21 1.89 -20.89
N TYR A 121 29.19 2.63 -20.41
CA TYR A 121 28.75 2.58 -19.02
C TYR A 121 27.39 1.91 -18.83
N LEU A 122 26.53 1.74 -19.84
CA LEU A 122 25.21 1.12 -19.63
C LEU A 122 25.12 -0.30 -20.19
N ALA A 123 24.90 -1.27 -19.30
CA ALA A 123 24.69 -2.67 -19.70
C ALA A 123 23.31 -2.93 -20.32
N ASN A 124 22.28 -2.19 -19.87
CA ASN A 124 20.89 -2.47 -20.21
C ASN A 124 20.18 -1.23 -20.74
N THR A 125 20.12 -1.10 -22.06
CA THR A 125 19.49 0.02 -22.77
C THR A 125 18.43 -0.46 -23.75
N SER A 126 17.40 0.35 -23.98
CA SER A 126 16.42 0.06 -25.03
C SER A 126 16.97 0.45 -26.41
N MET A 127 16.45 -0.19 -27.46
CA MET A 127 16.78 0.19 -28.83
C MET A 127 16.33 1.64 -29.09
N GLY A 128 17.28 2.50 -29.46
CA GLY A 128 17.02 3.92 -29.66
C GLY A 128 17.05 4.77 -28.38
N CYS A 129 17.75 4.30 -27.34
CA CYS A 129 18.03 5.09 -26.13
C CYS A 129 18.51 6.50 -26.50
N SER A 130 17.86 7.51 -25.93
CA SER A 130 18.12 8.92 -26.22
C SER A 130 18.75 9.63 -25.03
N PHE A 131 19.26 10.85 -25.21
CA PHE A 131 19.77 11.66 -24.12
C PHE A 131 19.21 13.07 -24.12
N ILE A 132 19.18 13.69 -22.92
CA ILE A 132 18.81 15.09 -22.71
C ILE A 132 19.81 15.74 -21.76
N ASN A 133 20.23 16.97 -22.09
CA ASN A 133 20.98 17.83 -21.19
C ASN A 133 20.00 18.76 -20.48
N LEU A 134 20.00 18.76 -19.14
CA LEU A 134 19.21 19.69 -18.33
C LEU A 134 20.09 20.66 -17.52
N GLY A 135 21.40 20.69 -17.79
CA GLY A 135 22.32 21.65 -17.18
C GLY A 135 22.14 23.07 -17.73
N ASP A 136 22.24 24.08 -16.86
CA ASP A 136 22.36 25.49 -17.24
C ASP A 136 23.83 25.87 -17.44
N ASP A 137 24.12 26.75 -18.40
CA ASP A 137 25.45 27.39 -18.65
C ASP A 137 25.91 28.33 -17.51
N LEU A 138 25.18 28.41 -16.40
CA LEU A 138 25.46 29.37 -15.34
C LEU A 138 26.37 28.79 -14.25
N ASN A 139 27.60 29.30 -14.27
CA ASN A 139 28.63 29.32 -13.24
C ASN A 139 28.25 28.78 -11.84
N SER A 140 28.97 27.73 -11.44
CA SER A 140 29.45 27.48 -10.07
C SER A 140 28.49 27.81 -8.92
N GLU A 141 27.46 26.99 -8.71
CA GLU A 141 27.13 26.66 -7.33
C GLU A 141 28.30 25.83 -6.80
N LYS A 142 29.26 26.49 -6.14
CA LYS A 142 30.32 25.80 -5.42
C LYS A 142 29.66 24.78 -4.49
N LEU A 143 30.07 23.52 -4.60
CA LEU A 143 29.86 22.55 -3.53
C LEU A 143 30.32 23.25 -2.24
N ASP A 144 29.45 23.37 -1.24
CA ASP A 144 29.88 23.98 0.02
C ASP A 144 31.16 23.26 0.45
N SER A 145 32.18 24.02 0.84
CA SER A 145 33.42 23.50 1.37
C SER A 145 33.17 22.86 2.73
N VAL A 146 32.39 21.79 2.76
CA VAL A 146 32.30 20.89 3.90
C VAL A 146 33.61 20.13 3.86
N MET A 147 34.50 20.44 4.81
CA MET A 147 35.68 19.62 5.05
C MET A 147 35.24 18.15 5.08
N PRO A 148 35.81 17.26 4.24
CA PRO A 148 35.48 15.85 4.32
C PRO A 148 35.76 15.40 5.75
N CYS A 149 34.74 14.89 6.44
CA CYS A 149 35.00 14.19 7.69
C CYS A 149 35.58 12.84 7.29
N PHE A 150 36.91 12.73 7.32
CA PHE A 150 37.69 11.56 6.90
C PHE A 150 37.63 10.38 7.88
N LEU A 151 36.57 10.29 8.68
CA LEU A 151 36.41 9.13 9.57
C LEU A 151 36.09 7.92 8.69
N GLU A 152 37.04 6.99 8.61
CA GLU A 152 36.80 5.64 8.08
C GLU A 152 35.67 5.01 8.90
N GLU A 153 34.46 5.06 8.35
CA GLU A 153 33.31 4.40 8.96
C GLU A 153 33.40 2.90 8.72
N LYS A 154 33.23 2.15 9.81
CA LYS A 154 33.30 0.69 9.81
C LYS A 154 32.22 0.10 8.90
N THR A 155 32.64 -0.73 7.94
CA THR A 155 31.77 -1.61 7.15
C THR A 155 31.80 -3.02 7.71
N TYR A 156 30.80 -3.82 7.36
CA TYR A 156 30.56 -5.15 7.92
C TYR A 156 30.29 -6.16 6.81
N LYS A 157 30.73 -7.42 7.02
CA LYS A 157 30.53 -8.49 6.03
C LYS A 157 29.06 -8.88 5.97
N ASN A 158 28.49 -9.19 7.12
CA ASN A 158 27.13 -9.68 7.25
C ASN A 158 26.27 -8.69 8.04
N VAL A 159 25.40 -7.98 7.33
CA VAL A 159 24.46 -7.01 7.93
C VAL A 159 23.06 -7.63 7.96
N VAL A 160 22.30 -7.35 9.01
CA VAL A 160 20.90 -7.77 9.13
C VAL A 160 19.98 -6.60 9.44
N LEU A 161 18.76 -6.66 8.93
CA LEU A 161 17.67 -5.74 9.30
C LEU A 161 16.33 -6.46 9.23
N GLY A 162 15.31 -5.91 9.89
CA GLY A 162 13.98 -6.49 9.92
C GLY A 162 12.89 -5.43 9.87
N GLY A 163 11.73 -5.80 9.33
CA GLY A 163 10.61 -4.88 9.20
C GLY A 163 9.43 -5.46 8.44
N THR A 164 8.37 -4.66 8.33
CA THR A 164 7.16 -5.07 7.59
C THR A 164 7.29 -4.84 6.09
N PHE A 165 7.94 -3.76 5.64
CA PHE A 165 8.17 -3.49 4.21
C PHE A 165 6.92 -3.58 3.33
N ASP A 166 5.77 -3.12 3.83
CA ASP A 166 4.54 -2.97 3.05
C ASP A 166 4.68 -1.77 2.12
N LYS A 167 4.49 -1.99 0.81
CA LYS A 167 4.53 -0.96 -0.27
C LYS A 167 5.72 -0.01 -0.14
N ILE A 168 6.91 -0.47 -0.56
CA ILE A 168 8.18 0.27 -0.44
C ILE A 168 8.02 1.77 -0.74
N HIS A 169 8.32 2.60 0.27
CA HIS A 169 8.29 4.06 0.22
C HIS A 169 9.66 4.64 0.51
N ASN A 170 9.83 5.96 0.39
CA ASN A 170 11.13 6.61 0.54
C ASN A 170 11.78 6.37 1.91
N GLY A 171 11.01 6.34 3.01
CA GLY A 171 11.51 5.87 4.31
C GLY A 171 12.13 4.46 4.28
N HIS A 172 11.51 3.48 3.62
CA HIS A 172 12.13 2.16 3.42
C HIS A 172 13.37 2.23 2.54
N LYS A 173 13.34 3.01 1.45
CA LYS A 173 14.48 3.14 0.53
C LYS A 173 15.72 3.66 1.26
N ILE A 174 15.55 4.68 2.10
CA ILE A 174 16.63 5.26 2.92
C ILE A 174 17.13 4.24 3.94
N PHE A 175 16.22 3.57 4.65
CA PHE A 175 16.55 2.54 5.62
C PHE A 175 17.35 1.38 5.00
N LEU A 176 16.96 0.93 3.81
CA LEU A 176 17.65 -0.14 3.06
C LEU A 176 18.99 0.36 2.49
N SER A 177 19.05 1.57 1.93
CA SER A 177 20.29 2.15 1.41
C SER A 177 21.36 2.30 2.50
N GLU A 178 20.99 2.74 3.70
CA GLU A 178 21.88 2.82 4.87
C GLU A 178 22.51 1.47 5.23
N ALA A 179 21.75 0.38 5.10
CA ALA A 179 22.24 -0.97 5.35
C ALA A 179 23.15 -1.47 4.20
N VAL A 180 22.78 -1.20 2.95
CA VAL A 180 23.59 -1.59 1.77
C VAL A 180 24.95 -0.90 1.78
N LEU A 181 25.01 0.39 2.17
CA LEU A 181 26.27 1.13 2.27
C LEU A 181 27.24 0.55 3.31
N ARG A 182 26.73 -0.13 4.34
CA ARG A 182 27.53 -0.73 5.42
C ARG A 182 27.81 -2.21 5.23
N CYS A 183 27.26 -2.83 4.18
CA CYS A 183 27.40 -4.24 3.90
C CYS A 183 28.40 -4.50 2.76
N THR A 184 29.34 -5.43 2.96
CA THR A 184 30.32 -5.80 1.93
C THR A 184 30.08 -7.16 1.29
N GLU A 185 29.43 -8.11 1.97
CA GLU A 185 29.25 -9.48 1.45
C GLU A 185 27.76 -9.90 1.39
N LYS A 186 27.06 -9.92 2.54
CA LYS A 186 25.69 -10.45 2.62
C LYS A 186 24.76 -9.58 3.47
N LEU A 187 23.62 -9.19 2.89
CA LEU A 187 22.55 -8.47 3.60
C LEU A 187 21.36 -9.41 3.80
N THR A 188 21.01 -9.68 5.06
CA THR A 188 19.82 -10.47 5.41
C THR A 188 18.67 -9.56 5.85
N ILE A 189 17.49 -9.76 5.26
CA ILE A 189 16.30 -8.96 5.54
C ILE A 189 15.18 -9.86 6.07
N GLY A 190 14.77 -9.64 7.32
CA GLY A 190 13.60 -10.27 7.91
C GLY A 190 12.32 -9.51 7.56
N VAL A 191 11.39 -10.17 6.88
CA VAL A 191 10.10 -9.61 6.45
C VAL A 191 8.99 -10.18 7.31
N THR A 192 8.33 -9.34 8.13
CA THR A 192 7.30 -9.84 9.07
C THR A 192 6.13 -10.47 8.32
N ASP A 193 5.75 -11.68 8.72
CA ASP A 193 4.59 -12.39 8.19
C ASP A 193 3.34 -12.17 9.06
N THR A 194 2.20 -12.64 8.57
CA THR A 194 0.82 -12.38 9.01
C THR A 194 0.64 -12.43 10.53
N ASN A 195 1.29 -13.38 11.21
CA ASN A 195 1.20 -13.56 12.67
C ASN A 195 1.67 -12.35 13.48
N MET A 196 2.51 -11.49 12.88
CA MET A 196 3.05 -10.28 13.51
C MET A 196 2.41 -8.98 13.00
N LEU A 197 1.43 -9.07 12.09
CA LEU A 197 0.85 -7.91 11.41
C LEU A 197 -0.40 -7.37 12.09
N SER A 198 -1.15 -8.18 12.84
CA SER A 198 -2.48 -7.84 13.38
C SER A 198 -2.51 -6.57 14.25
N ALA A 199 -1.40 -6.22 14.89
CA ALA A 199 -1.28 -4.99 15.69
C ALA A 199 -1.10 -3.72 14.84
N LYS A 200 -0.90 -3.83 13.53
CA LYS A 200 -0.71 -2.68 12.63
C LYS A 200 -2.06 -2.11 12.22
N LEU A 201 -2.13 -0.78 12.11
CA LEU A 201 -3.31 -0.09 11.62
C LEU A 201 -3.62 -0.51 10.17
N LEU A 202 -4.85 -0.94 9.92
CA LEU A 202 -5.33 -1.45 8.63
C LEU A 202 -4.44 -2.58 8.09
N TRP A 203 -4.01 -3.50 8.96
CA TRP A 203 -3.11 -4.60 8.56
C TRP A 203 -3.69 -5.47 7.45
N GLU A 204 -5.01 -5.50 7.30
CA GLU A 204 -5.73 -6.23 6.26
C GLU A 204 -5.45 -5.69 4.85
N LEU A 205 -4.92 -4.47 4.73
CA LEU A 205 -4.48 -3.86 3.47
C LEU A 205 -2.97 -4.06 3.20
N ILE A 206 -2.24 -4.77 4.07
CA ILE A 206 -0.83 -5.09 3.87
C ILE A 206 -0.70 -6.13 2.75
N GLU A 207 0.27 -5.93 1.86
CA GLU A 207 0.53 -6.87 0.77
C GLU A 207 0.97 -8.26 1.29
N PRO A 208 0.65 -9.35 0.57
CA PRO A 208 1.13 -10.68 0.90
C PRO A 208 2.65 -10.72 1.09
N CYS A 209 3.14 -11.55 2.03
CA CYS A 209 4.57 -11.62 2.36
C CYS A 209 5.45 -11.90 1.13
N SER A 210 5.01 -12.81 0.25
CA SER A 210 5.69 -13.11 -1.02
C SER A 210 5.83 -11.89 -1.95
N THR A 211 4.79 -11.04 -2.03
CA THR A 211 4.81 -9.81 -2.84
C THR A 211 5.81 -8.81 -2.26
N ARG A 212 5.81 -8.64 -0.94
CA ARG A 212 6.76 -7.74 -0.26
C ARG A 212 8.21 -8.21 -0.42
N ILE A 213 8.48 -9.51 -0.29
CA ILE A 213 9.80 -10.11 -0.54
C ILE A 213 10.25 -9.85 -1.98
N SER A 214 9.37 -10.09 -2.96
CA SER A 214 9.66 -9.83 -4.39
C SER A 214 9.96 -8.35 -4.66
N ASN A 215 9.17 -7.44 -4.08
CA ASN A 215 9.37 -6.00 -4.20
C ASN A 215 10.72 -5.56 -3.60
N LEU A 216 11.09 -6.13 -2.44
CA LEU A 216 12.38 -5.86 -1.79
C LEU A 216 13.56 -6.36 -2.62
N SER A 217 13.53 -7.61 -3.09
CA SER A 217 14.58 -8.16 -3.96
C SER A 217 14.73 -7.31 -5.23
N ASN A 218 13.61 -6.93 -5.86
CA ASN A 218 13.65 -6.05 -7.03
C ASN A 218 14.22 -4.66 -6.75
N PHE A 219 14.04 -4.10 -5.56
CA PHE A 219 14.64 -2.82 -5.19
C PHE A 219 16.13 -2.96 -4.87
N LEU A 220 16.49 -3.95 -4.03
CA LEU A 220 17.84 -4.18 -3.54
C LEU A 220 18.82 -4.55 -4.67
N GLU A 221 18.43 -5.48 -5.54
CA GLU A 221 19.24 -5.88 -6.69
C GLU A 221 19.44 -4.75 -7.70
N ASP A 222 18.51 -3.79 -7.76
CA ASP A 222 18.65 -2.61 -8.62
C ASP A 222 19.61 -1.58 -8.04
N ILE A 223 19.59 -1.33 -6.73
CA ILE A 223 20.45 -0.31 -6.12
C ILE A 223 21.88 -0.79 -5.90
N ASP A 224 22.09 -2.08 -5.65
CA ASP A 224 23.42 -2.68 -5.59
C ASP A 224 23.39 -4.17 -5.90
N SER A 225 24.01 -4.57 -7.01
CA SER A 225 24.10 -5.98 -7.42
C SER A 225 25.36 -6.70 -6.92
N THR A 226 26.24 -6.04 -6.17
CA THR A 226 27.54 -6.60 -5.77
C THR A 226 27.51 -7.41 -4.48
N ILE A 227 26.42 -7.32 -3.70
CA ILE A 227 26.25 -8.04 -2.44
C ILE A 227 25.15 -9.11 -2.56
N THR A 228 25.24 -10.14 -1.73
CA THR A 228 24.26 -11.21 -1.70
C THR A 228 23.09 -10.85 -0.79
N TYR A 229 21.86 -10.94 -1.31
CA TYR A 229 20.64 -10.70 -0.53
C TYR A 229 20.02 -12.00 -0.06
N ASN A 230 19.66 -12.07 1.22
CA ASN A 230 18.90 -13.16 1.81
C ASN A 230 17.63 -12.59 2.47
N ILE A 231 16.50 -12.65 1.76
CA ILE A 231 15.23 -12.08 2.22
C ILE A 231 14.34 -13.21 2.73
N VAL A 232 14.03 -13.18 4.02
CA VAL A 232 13.34 -14.28 4.72
C VAL A 232 12.07 -13.80 5.40
N ALA A 233 11.01 -14.59 5.32
CA ALA A 233 9.81 -14.36 6.12
C ALA A 233 10.12 -14.66 7.60
N ILE A 234 9.69 -13.78 8.51
CA ILE A 234 9.85 -13.96 9.95
C ILE A 234 8.49 -13.99 10.65
N ASN A 235 8.36 -14.92 11.60
CA ASN A 235 7.18 -15.11 12.43
C ASN A 235 7.42 -14.74 13.90
N ASP A 236 8.63 -14.27 14.22
CA ASP A 236 9.02 -13.81 15.55
C ASP A 236 9.93 -12.57 15.44
N MET A 237 10.16 -11.89 16.57
CA MET A 237 10.93 -10.65 16.64
C MET A 237 12.43 -10.80 16.32
N TYR A 238 12.99 -12.01 16.44
CA TYR A 238 14.43 -12.25 16.33
C TYR A 238 14.81 -12.83 14.96
N GLY A 239 13.95 -13.66 14.37
CA GLY A 239 14.20 -14.32 13.09
C GLY A 239 15.52 -15.13 13.12
N PRO A 240 16.34 -15.08 12.05
CA PRO A 240 17.60 -15.86 11.99
C PRO A 240 18.68 -15.35 12.96
N THR A 241 18.56 -14.11 13.46
CA THR A 241 19.59 -13.49 14.32
C THR A 241 19.79 -14.21 15.66
N LYS A 242 18.79 -14.99 16.10
CA LYS A 242 18.87 -15.77 17.34
C LYS A 242 19.76 -17.02 17.23
N CYS A 243 20.08 -17.47 16.01
CA CYS A 243 20.83 -18.70 15.77
C CYS A 243 22.08 -18.51 14.92
N ASP A 244 22.07 -17.55 14.00
CA ASP A 244 23.17 -17.33 13.05
C ASP A 244 24.27 -16.46 13.69
N SER A 245 25.44 -17.06 13.89
CA SER A 245 26.63 -16.42 14.46
C SER A 245 27.39 -15.55 13.46
N THR A 246 27.08 -15.62 12.16
CA THR A 246 27.82 -14.90 11.11
C THR A 246 27.49 -13.42 11.03
N PHE A 247 26.36 -12.99 11.60
CA PHE A 247 25.95 -11.58 11.59
C PHE A 247 26.87 -10.71 12.46
N ASP A 248 27.27 -9.56 11.91
CA ASP A 248 28.16 -8.60 12.57
C ASP A 248 27.41 -7.35 13.07
N MET A 249 26.33 -6.97 12.38
CA MET A 249 25.66 -5.69 12.56
C MET A 249 24.16 -5.79 12.29
N ILE A 250 23.36 -5.11 13.12
CA ILE A 250 21.92 -4.90 12.88
C ILE A 250 21.61 -3.42 12.60
N VAL A 251 20.86 -3.17 11.55
CA VAL A 251 20.34 -1.84 11.22
C VAL A 251 18.89 -1.74 11.68
N VAL A 252 18.58 -0.74 12.48
CA VAL A 252 17.26 -0.48 13.07
C VAL A 252 16.85 0.97 12.83
N SER A 253 15.56 1.25 12.92
CA SER A 253 15.04 2.62 12.94
C SER A 253 15.07 3.17 14.37
N GLU A 254 14.93 4.48 14.54
CA GLU A 254 14.77 5.11 15.87
C GLU A 254 13.64 4.45 16.70
N GLU A 255 12.53 4.08 16.05
CA GLU A 255 11.41 3.38 16.68
C GLU A 255 11.72 1.95 17.10
N THR A 256 12.55 1.25 16.33
CA THR A 256 12.85 -0.17 16.53
C THR A 256 14.19 -0.40 17.24
N LYS A 257 14.83 0.65 17.76
CA LYS A 257 16.07 0.53 18.54
C LYS A 257 15.96 -0.47 19.69
N ARG A 258 14.87 -0.41 20.46
CA ARG A 258 14.59 -1.37 21.55
C ARG A 258 14.49 -2.81 21.03
N GLY A 259 14.07 -3.01 19.79
CA GLY A 259 14.06 -4.33 19.14
C GLY A 259 15.47 -4.85 18.90
N GLY A 260 16.39 -4.00 18.44
CA GLY A 260 17.82 -4.33 18.31
C GLY A 260 18.47 -4.70 19.64
N ASP A 261 18.14 -3.96 20.71
CA ASP A 261 18.63 -4.28 22.06
C ASP A 261 18.15 -5.67 22.51
N LYS A 262 16.86 -5.99 22.30
CA LYS A 262 16.30 -7.33 22.60
C LYS A 262 16.90 -8.45 21.75
N VAL A 263 17.28 -8.17 20.50
CA VAL A 263 18.02 -9.12 19.66
C VAL A 263 19.36 -9.46 20.30
N ASN A 264 20.10 -8.45 20.78
CA ASN A 264 21.37 -8.67 21.47
C ASN A 264 21.21 -9.42 22.80
N GLU A 265 20.18 -9.13 23.59
CA GLU A 265 19.87 -9.92 24.80
C GLU A 265 19.60 -11.39 24.47
N MET A 266 18.86 -11.67 23.39
CA MET A 266 18.58 -13.03 22.94
C MET A 266 19.85 -13.73 22.42
N ARG A 267 20.72 -13.00 21.71
CA ARG A 267 22.00 -13.52 21.24
C ARG A 267 22.91 -13.91 22.40
N GLU A 268 23.02 -13.08 23.43
CA GLU A 268 23.76 -13.41 24.64
C GLU A 268 23.23 -14.67 25.33
N LYS A 269 21.90 -14.79 25.46
CA LYS A 269 21.26 -16.00 26.02
C LYS A 269 21.60 -17.27 25.23
N ASN A 270 21.85 -17.13 23.92
CA ASN A 270 22.22 -18.22 23.03
C ASN A 270 23.73 -18.35 22.83
N ASN A 271 24.56 -17.68 23.64
CA ASN A 271 26.03 -17.68 23.55
C ASN A 271 26.57 -17.16 22.20
N LEU A 272 25.90 -16.18 21.60
CA LEU A 272 26.31 -15.49 20.38
C LEU A 272 26.88 -14.10 20.70
N SER A 273 27.77 -13.60 19.84
CA SER A 273 28.31 -12.23 19.93
C SER A 273 27.22 -11.18 19.73
N LYS A 274 27.34 -10.03 20.42
CA LYS A 274 26.47 -8.88 20.16
C LYS A 274 26.71 -8.34 18.75
N LEU A 275 25.63 -7.87 18.14
CA LEU A 275 25.64 -7.11 16.89
C LEU A 275 25.89 -5.64 17.21
N ASP A 276 26.71 -4.99 16.39
CA ASP A 276 26.77 -3.53 16.36
C ASP A 276 25.41 -2.99 15.88
N ILE A 277 24.85 -2.00 16.59
CA ILE A 277 23.53 -1.43 16.28
C ILE A 277 23.71 -0.08 15.59
N HIS A 278 23.23 0.06 14.36
CA HIS A 278 23.09 1.36 13.69
C HIS A 278 21.64 1.80 13.64
N VAL A 279 21.40 3.06 14.02
CA VAL A 279 20.07 3.63 14.12
C VAL A 279 19.87 4.63 13.00
N VAL A 280 18.91 4.35 12.12
CA VAL A 280 18.51 5.24 11.04
C VAL A 280 17.38 6.16 11.52
N LYS A 281 17.54 7.46 11.25
CA LYS A 281 16.56 8.48 11.63
C LYS A 281 15.28 8.38 10.81
N LEU A 282 14.16 8.67 11.45
CA LEU A 282 12.88 8.76 10.76
C LEU A 282 12.75 10.10 10.04
N ILE A 283 12.03 10.09 8.93
CA ILE A 283 11.83 11.28 8.10
C ILE A 283 10.37 11.68 8.18
N ASN A 284 10.18 12.95 8.51
CA ASN A 284 8.86 13.57 8.59
C ASN A 284 8.34 13.92 7.20
N GLU A 285 7.04 13.81 7.03
CA GLU A 285 6.32 14.22 5.83
C GLU A 285 5.64 15.56 6.11
N GLU A 286 5.98 16.62 5.38
CA GLU A 286 5.43 17.96 5.64
C GLU A 286 3.92 18.06 5.37
N ASN A 287 3.42 17.30 4.39
CA ASN A 287 2.04 17.34 3.92
C ASN A 287 1.20 16.13 4.40
N HIS A 288 1.26 15.81 5.69
CA HIS A 288 0.42 14.75 6.27
C HIS A 288 -0.93 15.31 6.77
N LYS A 289 -1.96 14.47 6.76
CA LYS A 289 -3.27 14.83 7.35
C LYS A 289 -3.25 14.60 8.87
N SER A 290 -4.16 15.26 9.60
CA SER A 290 -4.19 15.20 11.07
C SER A 290 -4.41 13.80 11.67
N TYR A 291 -4.89 12.85 10.87
CA TYR A 291 -5.14 11.45 11.26
C TYR A 291 -4.09 10.48 10.70
N GLU A 292 -3.07 11.01 10.03
CA GLU A 292 -1.88 10.31 9.56
C GLU A 292 -0.73 10.48 10.56
N GLU A 293 0.27 9.60 10.51
CA GLU A 293 1.51 9.75 11.25
C GLU A 293 2.35 10.90 10.66
N ASN A 294 3.09 11.64 11.50
CA ASN A 294 3.97 12.73 11.02
C ASN A 294 5.11 12.24 10.11
N LYS A 295 5.51 10.97 10.24
CA LYS A 295 6.60 10.35 9.48
C LYS A 295 6.10 9.68 8.22
N ILE A 296 7.00 9.53 7.23
CA ILE A 296 6.72 8.69 6.06
C ILE A 296 6.59 7.22 6.50
N SER A 297 5.41 6.63 6.36
CA SER A 297 5.14 5.26 6.78
C SER A 297 4.17 4.51 5.88
N SER A 298 4.26 3.16 5.90
CA SER A 298 3.28 2.28 5.27
C SER A 298 1.87 2.47 5.85
N SER A 299 1.75 2.87 7.12
CA SER A 299 0.44 3.17 7.71
C SER A 299 -0.25 4.29 6.94
N ASN A 300 0.44 5.40 6.69
CA ASN A 300 -0.10 6.50 5.90
C ASN A 300 -0.47 6.07 4.48
N GLN A 301 0.34 5.23 3.84
CA GLN A 301 0.00 4.69 2.52
C GLN A 301 -1.30 3.87 2.54
N ARG A 302 -1.49 3.00 3.54
CA ARG A 302 -2.74 2.23 3.68
C ARG A 302 -3.95 3.14 3.92
N ILE A 303 -3.79 4.18 4.73
CA ILE A 303 -4.82 5.21 4.93
C ILE A 303 -5.17 5.88 3.59
N ARG A 304 -4.16 6.26 2.79
CA ARG A 304 -4.34 6.93 1.50
C ARG A 304 -4.93 6.04 0.42
N LEU A 305 -4.86 4.71 0.55
CA LEU A 305 -5.55 3.75 -0.32
C LEU A 305 -7.06 3.74 -0.11
N LEU A 306 -7.55 4.17 1.05
CA LEU A 306 -8.97 4.23 1.30
C LEU A 306 -9.64 5.23 0.34
N GLY A 307 -10.81 4.83 -0.16
CA GLY A 307 -11.53 5.56 -1.19
C GLY A 307 -10.86 5.57 -2.57
N THR A 308 -9.78 4.81 -2.79
CA THR A 308 -9.25 4.53 -4.14
C THR A 308 -9.79 3.21 -4.67
N LYS A 309 -9.77 3.07 -6.00
CA LYS A 309 -10.03 1.79 -6.66
C LYS A 309 -8.86 0.81 -6.49
N LEU A 310 -9.03 -0.20 -5.64
CA LEU A 310 -8.06 -1.28 -5.41
C LEU A 310 -8.09 -2.34 -6.49
N ARG A 311 -9.26 -2.58 -7.11
CA ARG A 311 -9.45 -3.56 -8.19
C ARG A 311 -10.36 -3.01 -9.28
N ALA A 312 -10.11 -3.44 -10.51
CA ALA A 312 -10.93 -3.08 -11.65
C ALA A 312 -12.39 -3.55 -11.47
N PRO A 313 -13.38 -2.77 -11.94
CA PRO A 313 -14.79 -3.13 -11.87
C PRO A 313 -15.12 -4.34 -12.75
N GLN A 314 -16.14 -5.11 -12.36
CA GLN A 314 -16.66 -6.23 -13.14
C GLN A 314 -17.67 -5.72 -14.17
N ILE A 315 -17.17 -5.38 -15.37
CA ILE A 315 -17.99 -4.77 -16.45
C ILE A 315 -18.26 -5.75 -17.58
N GLU A 316 -17.52 -6.86 -17.68
CA GLU A 316 -17.69 -7.84 -18.75
C GLU A 316 -19.15 -8.29 -18.85
N ASN A 317 -19.77 -7.98 -20.00
CA ASN A 317 -21.16 -8.30 -20.37
C ASN A 317 -22.27 -7.57 -19.58
N LYS A 318 -21.98 -6.47 -18.87
CA LYS A 318 -23.00 -5.67 -18.16
C LYS A 318 -23.32 -4.36 -18.87
N VAL A 319 -24.59 -3.97 -18.85
CA VAL A 319 -25.03 -2.63 -19.29
C VAL A 319 -24.53 -1.64 -18.25
N LEU A 320 -23.80 -0.60 -18.69
CA LEU A 320 -23.18 0.38 -17.78
C LEU A 320 -24.20 1.21 -16.98
N LYS A 321 -25.45 1.31 -17.44
CA LYS A 321 -26.51 2.09 -16.80
C LYS A 321 -27.75 1.22 -16.52
N PRO A 322 -28.28 1.23 -15.28
CA PRO A 322 -27.75 1.95 -14.12
C PRO A 322 -26.45 1.30 -13.60
N TYR A 323 -25.50 2.11 -13.14
CA TYR A 323 -24.27 1.62 -12.52
C TYR A 323 -24.53 1.24 -11.07
N ILE A 324 -24.55 -0.06 -10.80
CA ILE A 324 -24.81 -0.65 -9.49
C ILE A 324 -23.54 -0.74 -8.64
N ILE A 325 -23.54 -0.06 -7.49
CA ILE A 325 -22.53 -0.18 -6.42
C ILE A 325 -23.08 -1.09 -5.33
N GLY A 326 -22.43 -2.22 -5.06
CA GLY A 326 -22.74 -3.06 -3.90
C GLY A 326 -22.07 -2.51 -2.66
N LEU A 327 -22.84 -1.97 -1.71
CA LEU A 327 -22.31 -1.44 -0.45
C LEU A 327 -22.45 -2.49 0.67
N THR A 328 -21.32 -2.97 1.17
CA THR A 328 -21.24 -3.94 2.27
C THR A 328 -20.26 -3.46 3.34
N GLY A 329 -20.02 -4.27 4.36
CA GLY A 329 -19.27 -3.88 5.55
C GLY A 329 -19.65 -4.69 6.78
N GLY A 330 -18.72 -4.85 7.71
CA GLY A 330 -18.98 -5.49 8.99
C GLY A 330 -20.03 -4.76 9.84
N ILE A 331 -20.51 -5.40 10.90
CA ILE A 331 -21.35 -4.74 11.92
C ILE A 331 -20.61 -3.51 12.49
N ALA A 332 -21.36 -2.43 12.75
CA ALA A 332 -20.86 -1.15 13.25
C ALA A 332 -19.81 -0.41 12.40
N SER A 333 -19.50 -0.89 11.19
CA SER A 333 -18.51 -0.29 10.26
C SER A 333 -18.91 1.04 9.61
N GLY A 334 -20.12 1.54 9.86
CA GLY A 334 -20.55 2.85 9.35
C GLY A 334 -21.18 2.84 7.95
N LYS A 335 -21.55 1.68 7.39
CA LYS A 335 -22.23 1.54 6.08
C LYS A 335 -23.34 2.56 5.84
N SER A 336 -24.27 2.70 6.77
CA SER A 336 -25.42 3.60 6.59
C SER A 336 -25.02 5.08 6.56
N SER A 337 -23.85 5.45 7.10
CA SER A 337 -23.30 6.81 6.96
C SER A 337 -22.78 7.03 5.54
N VAL A 338 -22.07 6.05 5.00
CA VAL A 338 -21.58 6.04 3.61
C VAL A 338 -22.74 6.07 2.63
N ALA A 339 -23.76 5.24 2.84
CA ALA A 339 -24.98 5.22 2.02
C ALA A 339 -25.65 6.60 1.95
N LYS A 340 -25.82 7.27 3.10
CA LYS A 340 -26.38 8.63 3.16
C LYS A 340 -25.55 9.65 2.40
N LYS A 341 -24.21 9.56 2.47
CA LYS A 341 -23.33 10.45 1.70
C LYS A 341 -23.46 10.21 0.20
N LEU A 342 -23.50 8.95 -0.24
CA LEU A 342 -23.72 8.59 -1.65
C LEU A 342 -25.07 9.09 -2.18
N GLN A 343 -26.13 9.02 -1.37
CA GLN A 343 -27.43 9.61 -1.74
C GLN A 343 -27.34 11.12 -1.95
N LYS A 344 -26.63 11.85 -1.06
CA LYS A 344 -26.40 13.29 -1.22
C LYS A 344 -25.61 13.63 -2.49
N LEU A 345 -24.72 12.74 -2.93
CA LEU A 345 -23.94 12.89 -4.17
C LEU A 345 -24.75 12.55 -5.44
N GLY A 346 -25.98 12.03 -5.29
CA GLY A 346 -26.91 11.80 -6.40
C GLY A 346 -27.24 10.33 -6.69
N ALA A 347 -26.73 9.38 -5.91
CA ALA A 347 -27.07 7.97 -6.09
C ALA A 347 -28.46 7.63 -5.50
N ALA A 348 -29.18 6.71 -6.12
CA ALA A 348 -30.31 6.06 -5.46
C ALA A 348 -29.81 5.01 -4.46
N LEU A 349 -30.61 4.68 -3.44
CA LEU A 349 -30.29 3.66 -2.44
C LEU A 349 -31.39 2.60 -2.40
N VAL A 350 -30.99 1.36 -2.62
CA VAL A 350 -31.77 0.14 -2.39
C VAL A 350 -31.20 -0.52 -1.16
N ASN A 351 -31.97 -0.51 -0.06
CA ASN A 351 -31.52 -1.04 1.22
C ASN A 351 -32.10 -2.45 1.42
N CYS A 352 -31.27 -3.46 1.16
CA CYS A 352 -31.67 -4.87 1.24
C CYS A 352 -32.01 -5.31 2.66
N ASP A 353 -31.42 -4.70 3.69
CA ASP A 353 -31.73 -5.01 5.09
C ASP A 353 -33.16 -4.53 5.47
N LYS A 354 -33.61 -3.42 4.88
CA LYS A 354 -34.98 -2.92 5.00
C LYS A 354 -35.97 -3.79 4.22
N ILE A 355 -35.63 -4.14 2.97
CA ILE A 355 -36.42 -5.09 2.17
C ILE A 355 -36.59 -6.41 2.94
N ALA A 356 -35.51 -6.92 3.52
CA ALA A 356 -35.57 -8.10 4.38
C ALA A 356 -36.54 -7.91 5.54
N HIS A 357 -36.55 -6.77 6.22
CA HIS A 357 -37.51 -6.52 7.31
C HIS A 357 -38.97 -6.55 6.83
N ASP A 358 -39.25 -5.98 5.65
CA ASP A 358 -40.59 -5.88 5.08
C ASP A 358 -41.12 -7.23 4.57
N LEU A 359 -40.23 -8.13 4.14
CA LEU A 359 -40.58 -9.47 3.68
C LEU A 359 -41.07 -10.41 4.79
N TYR A 360 -40.75 -10.11 6.05
CA TYR A 360 -41.19 -10.87 7.23
C TYR A 360 -42.57 -10.43 7.74
N GLN A 361 -43.22 -9.48 7.05
CA GLN A 361 -44.55 -9.00 7.44
C GLN A 361 -45.65 -9.98 7.01
N PRO A 362 -46.71 -10.17 7.81
CA PRO A 362 -47.86 -10.99 7.44
C PRO A 362 -48.44 -10.60 6.07
N GLY A 363 -48.87 -11.59 5.29
CA GLY A 363 -49.43 -11.39 3.94
C GLY A 363 -48.39 -11.28 2.83
N LYS A 364 -47.09 -11.45 3.14
CA LYS A 364 -46.03 -11.60 2.14
C LYS A 364 -45.76 -13.07 1.88
N LYS A 365 -45.51 -13.43 0.62
CA LYS A 365 -45.14 -14.81 0.22
C LYS A 365 -43.94 -15.36 1.01
N CYS A 366 -42.96 -14.51 1.32
CA CYS A 366 -41.79 -14.93 2.12
C CYS A 366 -42.19 -15.29 3.56
N PHE A 367 -43.08 -14.54 4.18
CA PHE A 367 -43.64 -14.88 5.49
C PHE A 367 -44.30 -16.25 5.48
N ASP A 368 -45.15 -16.54 4.49
CA ASP A 368 -45.85 -17.83 4.38
C ASP A 368 -44.86 -18.99 4.25
N MET A 369 -43.83 -18.84 3.38
CA MET A 369 -42.78 -19.85 3.21
C MET A 369 -41.97 -20.11 4.49
N ILE A 370 -41.69 -19.05 5.27
CA ILE A 370 -40.98 -19.17 6.55
C ILE A 370 -41.86 -19.93 7.57
N VAL A 371 -43.15 -19.58 7.68
CA VAL A 371 -44.08 -20.25 8.60
C VAL A 371 -44.30 -21.70 8.21
N GLU A 372 -44.41 -22.01 6.92
CA GLU A 372 -44.52 -23.39 6.43
C GLU A 372 -43.27 -24.21 6.79
N THR A 373 -42.08 -23.61 6.68
CA THR A 373 -40.81 -24.30 6.91
C THR A 373 -40.50 -24.53 8.40
N PHE A 374 -40.77 -23.52 9.23
CA PHE A 374 -40.38 -23.52 10.65
C PHE A 374 -41.55 -23.77 11.60
N GLY A 375 -42.77 -23.89 11.08
CA GLY A 375 -43.99 -24.12 11.84
C GLY A 375 -44.57 -22.86 12.48
N SER A 376 -45.79 -22.94 12.99
CA SER A 376 -46.47 -21.80 13.65
C SER A 376 -45.86 -21.41 15.00
N CYS A 377 -44.93 -22.20 15.55
CA CYS A 377 -44.27 -21.91 16.83
C CYS A 377 -43.37 -20.66 16.80
N ILE A 378 -43.02 -20.17 15.61
CA ILE A 378 -42.28 -18.92 15.45
C ILE A 378 -43.20 -17.69 15.39
N LEU A 379 -44.52 -17.85 15.53
CA LEU A 379 -45.47 -16.76 15.49
C LEU A 379 -45.81 -16.27 16.90
N LYS A 380 -45.91 -14.95 17.03
CA LYS A 380 -46.49 -14.29 18.20
C LYS A 380 -48.03 -14.38 18.15
N PRO A 381 -48.72 -14.11 19.28
CA PRO A 381 -50.18 -14.06 19.31
C PRO A 381 -50.80 -13.04 18.36
N ASP A 382 -50.06 -12.00 17.98
CA ASP A 382 -50.48 -10.97 17.01
C ASP A 382 -50.32 -11.41 15.54
N GLY A 383 -49.80 -12.62 15.29
CA GLY A 383 -49.60 -13.18 13.95
C GLY A 383 -48.27 -12.78 13.30
N PHE A 384 -47.41 -12.00 13.96
CA PHE A 384 -46.10 -11.63 13.43
C PHE A 384 -45.04 -12.67 13.80
N ILE A 385 -43.96 -12.76 13.01
CA ILE A 385 -42.81 -13.62 13.35
C ILE A 385 -42.14 -13.11 14.63
N ASP A 386 -42.06 -13.99 15.63
CA ASP A 386 -41.17 -13.85 16.77
C ASP A 386 -39.72 -14.10 16.33
N ARG A 387 -39.00 -13.02 16.05
CA ARG A 387 -37.58 -13.07 15.68
C ARG A 387 -36.70 -13.72 16.75
N LYS A 388 -37.10 -13.68 18.02
CA LYS A 388 -36.35 -14.34 19.10
C LYS A 388 -36.56 -15.85 19.04
N ALA A 389 -37.80 -16.30 18.85
CA ALA A 389 -38.11 -17.72 18.68
C ALA A 389 -37.45 -18.29 17.41
N LEU A 390 -37.59 -17.61 16.27
CA LEU A 390 -36.93 -18.01 15.02
C LEU A 390 -35.40 -18.00 15.18
N GLY A 391 -34.84 -16.95 15.80
CA GLY A 391 -33.41 -16.84 16.09
C GLY A 391 -32.87 -18.01 16.90
N ASN A 392 -33.59 -18.46 17.94
CA ASN A 392 -33.20 -19.61 18.73
C ASN A 392 -33.17 -20.93 17.93
N ILE A 393 -33.99 -21.04 16.89
CA ILE A 393 -33.99 -22.22 16.00
C ILE A 393 -32.81 -22.14 15.03
N VAL A 394 -32.63 -20.99 14.37
CA VAL A 394 -31.66 -20.89 13.27
C VAL A 394 -30.23 -20.65 13.73
N PHE A 395 -30.00 -19.90 14.82
CA PHE A 395 -28.63 -19.62 15.27
C PHE A 395 -27.98 -20.76 16.05
N ASN A 396 -28.76 -21.77 16.47
CA ASN A 396 -28.25 -22.98 17.11
C ASN A 396 -28.04 -24.14 16.11
N ASP A 397 -28.50 -24.02 14.87
CA ASP A 397 -28.37 -25.06 13.84
C ASP A 397 -28.06 -24.43 12.47
N GLN A 398 -26.83 -24.65 12.01
CA GLN A 398 -26.35 -24.14 10.72
C GLN A 398 -27.20 -24.62 9.53
N THR A 399 -27.78 -25.83 9.60
CA THR A 399 -28.67 -26.37 8.57
C THR A 399 -29.95 -25.56 8.49
N GLN A 400 -30.50 -25.20 9.65
CA GLN A 400 -31.73 -24.39 9.75
C GLN A 400 -31.47 -22.95 9.31
N LEU A 401 -30.31 -22.37 9.66
CA LEU A 401 -29.89 -21.06 9.15
C LEU A 401 -29.78 -21.05 7.63
N ASN A 402 -29.16 -22.09 7.04
CA ASN A 402 -29.04 -22.21 5.60
C ASN A 402 -30.42 -22.36 4.92
N LYS A 403 -31.36 -23.10 5.52
CA LYS A 403 -32.75 -23.17 5.02
C LYS A 403 -33.42 -21.80 5.02
N LEU A 404 -33.32 -21.05 6.11
CA LEU A 404 -33.88 -19.70 6.19
C LEU A 404 -33.28 -18.79 5.10
N ASN A 405 -31.95 -18.79 4.98
CA ASN A 405 -31.24 -17.98 4.00
C ASN A 405 -31.64 -18.34 2.55
N ASN A 406 -31.79 -19.63 2.24
CA ASN A 406 -32.21 -20.10 0.92
C ASN A 406 -33.64 -19.68 0.55
N ILE A 407 -34.50 -19.43 1.54
CA ILE A 407 -35.85 -18.90 1.31
C ILE A 407 -35.78 -17.38 1.13
N VAL A 408 -35.04 -16.70 2.01
CA VAL A 408 -35.13 -15.24 2.17
C VAL A 408 -34.27 -14.50 1.14
N TRP A 409 -33.04 -14.95 0.90
CA TRP A 409 -32.10 -14.23 0.03
C TRP A 409 -32.56 -14.10 -1.42
N PRO A 410 -33.10 -15.15 -2.09
CA PRO A 410 -33.60 -14.99 -3.45
C PRO A 410 -34.71 -13.95 -3.55
N VAL A 411 -35.63 -13.93 -2.57
CA VAL A 411 -36.75 -12.98 -2.55
C VAL A 411 -36.26 -11.55 -2.31
N ILE A 412 -35.29 -11.33 -1.42
CA ILE A 412 -34.67 -10.00 -1.24
C ILE A 412 -34.04 -9.53 -2.53
N LEU A 413 -33.29 -10.39 -3.22
CA LEU A 413 -32.61 -10.02 -4.45
C LEU A 413 -33.61 -9.68 -5.56
N GLU A 414 -34.70 -10.43 -5.70
CA GLU A 414 -35.78 -10.12 -6.66
C GLU A 414 -36.41 -8.75 -6.38
N GLU A 415 -36.74 -8.44 -5.13
CA GLU A 415 -37.29 -7.13 -4.76
C GLU A 415 -36.26 -6.00 -4.96
N ALA A 416 -34.99 -6.24 -4.62
CA ALA A 416 -33.91 -5.28 -4.88
C ALA A 416 -33.79 -4.98 -6.38
N LYS A 417 -33.85 -6.00 -7.25
CA LYS A 417 -33.84 -5.81 -8.71
C LYS A 417 -35.03 -4.98 -9.21
N LYS A 418 -36.22 -5.18 -8.63
CA LYS A 418 -37.41 -4.36 -8.95
C LYS A 418 -37.19 -2.90 -8.54
N GLU A 419 -36.67 -2.66 -7.34
CA GLU A 419 -36.34 -1.29 -6.88
C GLU A 419 -35.25 -0.63 -7.73
N ILE A 420 -34.20 -1.36 -8.09
CA ILE A 420 -33.13 -0.91 -9.00
C ILE A 420 -33.75 -0.45 -10.34
N ASN A 421 -34.58 -1.29 -10.95
CA ASN A 421 -35.26 -0.95 -12.20
C ASN A 421 -36.17 0.28 -12.06
N HIS A 422 -36.90 0.40 -10.94
CA HIS A 422 -37.74 1.55 -10.65
C HIS A 422 -36.95 2.86 -10.46
N PHE A 423 -35.79 2.81 -9.83
CA PHE A 423 -34.92 3.98 -9.74
C PHE A 423 -34.32 4.33 -11.10
N HIS A 424 -33.95 3.33 -11.89
CA HIS A 424 -33.45 3.57 -13.24
C HIS A 424 -34.50 4.26 -14.13
N THR A 425 -35.76 3.83 -14.11
CA THR A 425 -36.84 4.50 -14.86
C THR A 425 -37.12 5.93 -14.39
N LYS A 426 -36.73 6.28 -13.16
CA LYS A 426 -36.76 7.64 -12.62
C LYS A 426 -35.54 8.49 -12.99
N GLY A 427 -34.60 7.94 -13.77
CA GLY A 427 -33.43 8.66 -14.27
C GLY A 427 -32.20 8.61 -13.35
N PHE A 428 -32.16 7.69 -12.38
CA PHE A 428 -30.95 7.47 -11.59
C PHE A 428 -29.93 6.63 -12.37
N ASP A 429 -28.80 7.25 -12.70
CA ASP A 429 -27.69 6.60 -13.41
C ASP A 429 -26.83 5.73 -12.49
N ILE A 430 -26.79 6.01 -11.19
CA ILE A 430 -25.99 5.28 -10.19
C ILE A 430 -26.90 4.85 -9.05
N ILE A 431 -26.82 3.57 -8.69
CA ILE A 431 -27.67 2.95 -7.68
C ILE A 431 -26.79 2.17 -6.69
N VAL A 432 -26.98 2.42 -5.40
CA VAL A 432 -26.30 1.72 -4.31
C VAL A 432 -27.21 0.61 -3.80
N MET A 433 -26.76 -0.63 -3.89
CA MET A 433 -27.38 -1.79 -3.26
C MET A 433 -26.69 -2.06 -1.92
N GLU A 434 -27.27 -1.58 -0.82
CA GLU A 434 -26.73 -1.77 0.54
C GLU A 434 -27.22 -3.09 1.13
N ALA A 435 -26.30 -4.01 1.44
CA ALA A 435 -26.62 -5.29 2.06
C ALA A 435 -25.51 -5.78 2.99
N ALA A 436 -25.84 -6.10 4.24
CA ALA A 436 -24.87 -6.68 5.19
C ALA A 436 -24.43 -8.11 4.79
N VAL A 437 -25.27 -8.82 4.04
CA VAL A 437 -25.05 -10.21 3.60
C VAL A 437 -24.50 -10.32 2.19
N LEU A 438 -24.12 -9.20 1.54
CA LEU A 438 -23.79 -9.15 0.11
C LEU A 438 -22.81 -10.26 -0.32
N ILE A 439 -21.74 -10.44 0.45
CA ILE A 439 -20.67 -11.40 0.15
C ILE A 439 -21.12 -12.84 0.45
N GLN A 440 -21.76 -13.06 1.59
CA GLN A 440 -22.25 -14.38 2.02
C GLN A 440 -23.34 -14.92 1.08
N ALA A 441 -24.22 -14.03 0.62
CA ALA A 441 -25.28 -14.32 -0.34
C ALA A 441 -24.78 -14.39 -1.79
N LYS A 442 -23.48 -14.15 -2.01
CA LYS A 442 -22.81 -14.16 -3.31
C LYS A 442 -23.38 -13.16 -4.32
N TRP A 443 -23.91 -12.01 -3.87
CA TRP A 443 -24.54 -11.01 -4.75
C TRP A 443 -23.55 -10.10 -5.48
N GLN A 444 -22.25 -10.34 -5.40
CA GLN A 444 -21.23 -9.50 -6.07
C GLN A 444 -21.46 -9.40 -7.58
N HIS A 445 -21.92 -10.50 -8.20
CA HIS A 445 -22.20 -10.57 -9.63
C HIS A 445 -23.38 -9.67 -10.07
N GLU A 446 -24.19 -9.18 -9.14
CA GLU A 446 -25.29 -8.23 -9.41
C GLU A 446 -24.80 -6.77 -9.41
N CYS A 447 -23.53 -6.52 -9.04
CA CYS A 447 -22.94 -5.19 -8.95
C CYS A 447 -21.81 -5.00 -9.97
N HIS A 448 -21.53 -3.76 -10.36
CA HIS A 448 -20.35 -3.42 -11.16
C HIS A 448 -19.11 -3.26 -10.28
N GLU A 449 -19.31 -2.68 -9.08
CA GLU A 449 -18.29 -2.49 -8.07
C GLU A 449 -18.82 -2.82 -6.68
N ILE A 450 -17.96 -3.36 -5.83
CA ILE A 450 -18.20 -3.61 -4.43
C ILE A 450 -17.44 -2.60 -3.60
N TRP A 451 -18.16 -1.85 -2.78
CA TRP A 451 -17.62 -0.90 -1.82
C TRP A 451 -17.82 -1.48 -0.42
N THR A 452 -16.74 -1.67 0.33
CA THR A 452 -16.82 -2.22 1.68
C THR A 452 -16.43 -1.19 2.74
N CYS A 453 -17.20 -1.15 3.83
CA CYS A 453 -16.90 -0.37 5.01
C CYS A 453 -16.23 -1.24 6.08
N ILE A 454 -15.07 -0.84 6.56
CA ILE A 454 -14.32 -1.55 7.60
C ILE A 454 -13.97 -0.65 8.78
N ILE A 455 -13.75 -1.28 9.93
CA ILE A 455 -13.13 -0.71 11.12
C ILE A 455 -12.35 -1.82 11.83
N PRO A 456 -11.34 -1.49 12.65
CA PRO A 456 -10.70 -2.46 13.53
C PRO A 456 -11.71 -3.21 14.40
N GLN A 457 -11.42 -4.47 14.70
CA GLN A 457 -12.33 -5.33 15.46
C GLN A 457 -12.64 -4.75 16.85
N GLU A 458 -11.64 -4.18 17.51
CA GLU A 458 -11.77 -3.54 18.81
C GLU A 458 -12.75 -2.36 18.77
N GLU A 459 -12.72 -1.57 17.69
CA GLU A 459 -13.63 -0.46 17.48
C GLU A 459 -15.05 -0.96 17.16
N ALA A 460 -15.18 -2.05 16.41
CA ALA A 460 -16.48 -2.67 16.15
C ALA A 460 -17.12 -3.16 17.46
N ILE A 461 -16.34 -3.85 18.31
CA ILE A 461 -16.78 -4.31 19.64
C ILE A 461 -17.25 -3.11 20.47
N ARG A 462 -16.42 -2.07 20.58
CA ARG A 462 -16.75 -0.86 21.34
C ARG A 462 -18.08 -0.25 20.90
N ARG A 463 -18.26 -0.05 19.59
CA ARG A 463 -19.51 0.51 19.02
C ARG A 463 -20.72 -0.36 19.27
N ILE A 464 -20.59 -1.68 19.19
CA ILE A 464 -21.70 -2.62 19.44
C ILE A 464 -22.12 -2.56 20.92
N VAL A 465 -21.14 -2.58 21.84
CA VAL A 465 -21.42 -2.49 23.28
C VAL A 465 -22.13 -1.17 23.61
N GLU A 466 -21.59 -0.04 23.14
CA GLU A 466 -22.14 1.30 23.39
C GLU A 466 -23.56 1.47 22.80
N ARG A 467 -23.79 0.99 21.58
CA ARG A 467 -25.06 1.19 20.87
C ARG A 467 -26.14 0.19 21.25
N ASN A 468 -25.78 -1.08 21.48
CA ASN A 468 -26.73 -2.18 21.63
C ASN A 468 -26.85 -2.70 23.06
N GLY A 469 -26.02 -2.22 24.01
CA GLY A 469 -26.03 -2.68 25.40
C GLY A 469 -25.67 -4.15 25.55
N LEU A 470 -24.87 -4.69 24.63
CA LEU A 470 -24.44 -6.09 24.63
C LEU A 470 -23.17 -6.27 25.46
N THR A 471 -22.92 -7.51 25.89
CA THR A 471 -21.63 -7.87 26.48
C THR A 471 -20.54 -7.90 25.40
N GLU A 472 -19.28 -7.72 25.81
CA GLU A 472 -18.13 -7.82 24.90
C GLU A 472 -18.06 -9.20 24.23
N VAL A 473 -18.45 -10.26 24.95
CA VAL A 473 -18.48 -11.64 24.44
C VAL A 473 -19.54 -11.77 23.34
N ASP A 474 -20.75 -11.28 23.57
CA ASP A 474 -21.81 -11.30 22.55
C ASP A 474 -21.44 -10.47 21.31
N ALA A 475 -20.78 -9.32 21.51
CA ALA A 475 -20.29 -8.49 20.43
C ALA A 475 -19.25 -9.23 19.57
N LYS A 476 -18.30 -9.93 20.20
CA LYS A 476 -17.29 -10.75 19.51
C LYS A 476 -17.94 -11.88 18.70
N LEU A 477 -18.88 -12.62 19.28
CA LEU A 477 -19.60 -13.70 18.59
C LEU A 477 -20.32 -13.18 17.33
N ARG A 478 -20.94 -11.99 17.42
CA ARG A 478 -21.62 -11.37 16.27
C ARG A 478 -20.66 -10.95 15.16
N ILE A 479 -19.48 -10.45 15.52
CA ILE A 479 -18.44 -10.10 14.53
C ILE A 479 -17.91 -11.36 13.86
N GLN A 480 -17.65 -12.42 14.63
CA GLN A 480 -17.12 -13.69 14.11
C GLN A 480 -18.12 -14.44 13.21
N ALA A 481 -19.42 -14.19 13.36
CA ALA A 481 -20.45 -14.75 12.47
C ALA A 481 -20.51 -14.08 11.08
N GLN A 482 -19.71 -13.02 10.86
CA GLN A 482 -19.65 -12.28 9.60
C GLN A 482 -18.29 -12.48 8.93
N PRO A 483 -18.19 -12.27 7.60
CA PRO A 483 -16.92 -12.23 6.92
C PRO A 483 -15.97 -11.24 7.60
N SER A 484 -14.74 -11.70 7.82
CA SER A 484 -13.64 -10.89 8.34
C SER A 484 -13.35 -9.69 7.43
N ASN A 485 -12.67 -8.67 7.96
CA ASN A 485 -12.22 -7.53 7.15
C ASN A 485 -11.37 -8.00 5.95
N VAL A 486 -10.53 -9.04 6.12
CA VAL A 486 -9.71 -9.62 5.05
C VAL A 486 -10.59 -10.17 3.93
N GLU A 487 -11.60 -10.99 4.26
CA GLU A 487 -12.55 -11.53 3.27
C GLU A 487 -13.32 -10.41 2.56
N GLN A 488 -13.75 -9.39 3.31
CA GLN A 488 -14.45 -8.25 2.73
C GLN A 488 -13.57 -7.44 1.77
N ILE A 489 -12.31 -7.19 2.15
CA ILE A 489 -11.32 -6.51 1.30
C ILE A 489 -11.00 -7.36 0.07
N ASN A 490 -10.97 -8.69 0.18
CA ASN A 490 -10.71 -9.62 -0.93
C ASN A 490 -11.78 -9.57 -2.03
N GLU A 491 -12.98 -9.12 -1.70
CA GLU A 491 -14.10 -8.98 -2.64
C GLU A 491 -14.35 -7.53 -3.09
N ALA A 492 -13.74 -6.55 -2.40
CA ALA A 492 -14.00 -5.13 -2.63
C ALA A 492 -13.22 -4.53 -3.82
N ASN A 493 -13.87 -3.64 -4.56
CA ASN A 493 -13.22 -2.72 -5.50
C ASN A 493 -12.72 -1.46 -4.78
N VAL A 494 -13.48 -0.99 -3.79
CA VAL A 494 -13.17 0.19 -2.99
C VAL A 494 -13.35 -0.15 -1.51
N VAL A 495 -12.41 0.30 -0.68
CA VAL A 495 -12.46 0.13 0.77
C VAL A 495 -12.58 1.50 1.42
N ILE A 496 -13.52 1.63 2.36
CA ILE A 496 -13.75 2.82 3.17
C ILE A 496 -13.58 2.43 4.64
N CYS A 497 -12.87 3.25 5.40
CA CYS A 497 -12.72 3.07 6.85
C CYS A 497 -13.37 4.22 7.61
N SER A 498 -14.31 3.88 8.50
CA SER A 498 -15.00 4.86 9.35
C SER A 498 -14.39 4.98 10.75
N LEU A 499 -13.11 4.66 10.90
CA LEU A 499 -12.41 4.68 12.20
C LEU A 499 -12.29 6.10 12.78
N TRP A 500 -11.99 7.09 11.94
CA TRP A 500 -11.79 8.48 12.35
C TRP A 500 -13.10 9.28 12.33
N SER A 501 -12.99 10.61 12.26
CA SER A 501 -14.15 11.49 12.24
C SER A 501 -15.02 11.28 10.99
N HIS A 502 -16.26 11.74 11.10
CA HIS A 502 -17.22 11.68 9.99
C HIS A 502 -16.69 12.35 8.72
N ASN A 503 -16.01 13.51 8.86
CA ASN A 503 -15.42 14.23 7.73
C ASN A 503 -14.38 13.38 6.99
N VAL A 504 -13.52 12.65 7.73
CA VAL A 504 -12.52 11.76 7.13
C VAL A 504 -13.17 10.62 6.34
N THR A 505 -14.33 10.13 6.81
CA THR A 505 -15.10 9.13 6.07
C THR A 505 -15.73 9.74 4.82
N GLU A 506 -16.29 10.95 4.91
CA GLU A 506 -16.86 11.64 3.76
C GLU A 506 -15.82 11.94 2.67
N GLU A 507 -14.61 12.35 3.05
CA GLU A 507 -13.51 12.57 2.09
C GLU A 507 -13.15 11.30 1.30
N GLN A 508 -13.17 10.13 1.96
CA GLN A 508 -12.94 8.84 1.28
C GLN A 508 -14.06 8.52 0.28
N VAL A 509 -15.32 8.78 0.67
CA VAL A 509 -16.48 8.57 -0.21
C VAL A 509 -16.44 9.51 -1.42
N GLU A 510 -16.14 10.79 -1.20
CA GLU A 510 -16.01 11.78 -2.28
C GLU A 510 -14.88 11.43 -3.24
N LYS A 511 -13.73 10.98 -2.71
CA LYS A 511 -12.62 10.50 -3.52
C LYS A 511 -13.04 9.33 -4.42
N ALA A 512 -13.67 8.31 -3.85
CA ALA A 512 -14.15 7.15 -4.60
C ALA A 512 -15.22 7.53 -5.64
N TRP A 513 -16.13 8.44 -5.28
CA TRP A 513 -17.16 8.96 -6.17
C TRP A 513 -16.55 9.70 -7.36
N ASN A 514 -15.58 10.57 -7.12
CA ASN A 514 -14.91 11.32 -8.19
C ASN A 514 -14.15 10.39 -9.14
N GLU A 515 -13.46 9.36 -8.63
CA GLU A 515 -12.81 8.33 -9.46
C GLU A 515 -13.83 7.56 -10.31
N LEU A 516 -14.98 7.21 -9.74
CA LEU A 516 -16.08 6.56 -10.47
C LEU A 516 -16.65 7.47 -11.57
N MET A 517 -16.95 8.74 -11.26
CA MET A 517 -17.49 9.68 -12.24
C MET A 517 -16.53 9.92 -13.40
N ALA A 518 -15.22 10.04 -13.11
CA ALA A 518 -14.19 10.13 -14.13
C ALA A 518 -14.14 8.87 -15.01
N PHE A 519 -14.23 7.69 -14.38
CA PHE A 519 -14.29 6.41 -15.09
C PHE A 519 -15.50 6.34 -16.03
N LEU A 520 -16.71 6.63 -15.53
CA LEU A 520 -17.94 6.60 -16.33
C LEU A 520 -17.91 7.61 -17.49
N THR A 521 -17.39 8.82 -17.25
CA THR A 521 -17.26 9.84 -18.29
C THR A 521 -16.34 9.41 -19.42
N ASN A 522 -15.27 8.67 -19.11
CA ASN A 522 -14.34 8.16 -20.12
C ASN A 522 -14.94 7.01 -20.94
N GLN A 523 -15.81 6.19 -20.36
CA GLN A 523 -16.49 5.11 -21.07
C GLN A 523 -17.55 5.62 -22.07
N VAL A 524 -18.12 6.80 -21.84
CA VAL A 524 -19.12 7.41 -22.76
C VAL A 524 -18.46 8.07 -23.99
N LYS A 525 -17.14 8.34 -23.93
CA LYS A 525 -16.38 8.99 -25.03
C LYS A 525 -15.82 8.01 -26.05
N ILE A 526 -15.92 6.71 -25.79
CA ILE A 526 -15.53 5.60 -26.68
C ILE A 526 -16.82 5.02 -27.26
#